data_AF-A0A833Y2B9-F1
#
_entry.id   AF-A0A833Y2B9-F1
#
_cell.length_a   1.000
_cell.length_b   1.000
_cell.length_c   1.000
_cell.angle_alpha   90.00
_cell.angle_beta   90.00
_cell.angle_gamma   90.00
#
_symmetry.space_group_name_H-M   'P 1'
#
loop_
_entity.id
_entity.type
_entity.pdbx_description
1 polymer ?
#
loop_
_entity_poly.entity_id
_entity_poly.type
_entity_poly.pdbx_seq_one_letter_code
_entity_poly.pdbx_strand_id
1 'polypeptide(L)'
;MLERLNEKDSEEDVDEAAAEIFKDVLGFKSGYASGMGHMVIPEPSPSMKKNKTFMRLAEENEWNKSDAEMYKSKIEQMMADIVDMKRNFDEYEKVMNFQCFVSKYWRC
;
A
#
# COMPACT_ATOMS: atom_id res chain seq x y z
N MET A 1 -10.22 46.52 -21.14
CA MET A 1 -8.76 46.60 -20.93
C MET A 1 -8.48 45.93 -19.60
N LEU A 2 -7.70 44.85 -19.62
CA LEU A 2 -7.13 44.24 -18.42
C LEU A 2 -5.94 45.11 -18.03
N GLU A 3 -6.17 46.05 -17.11
CA GLU A 3 -5.07 46.76 -16.48
C GLU A 3 -4.35 45.80 -15.54
N ARG A 4 -3.06 45.68 -15.83
CA ARG A 4 -2.11 44.78 -15.21
C ARG A 4 -2.06 45.10 -13.72
N LEU A 5 -2.44 44.13 -12.88
CA LEU A 5 -2.11 44.16 -11.47
C LEU A 5 -0.58 44.08 -11.39
N ASN A 6 -0.05 45.27 -11.17
CA ASN A 6 1.32 45.59 -10.85
C ASN A 6 1.87 44.54 -9.88
N GLU A 7 3.03 43.99 -10.24
CA GLU A 7 3.97 43.34 -9.32
C GLU A 7 3.96 44.07 -7.98
N LYS A 8 3.43 43.40 -6.97
CA LYS A 8 3.81 43.63 -5.58
C LYS A 8 4.30 42.30 -5.08
N ASP A 9 5.62 42.17 -5.08
CA ASP A 9 6.30 41.32 -4.12
C ASP A 9 5.75 41.66 -2.73
N SER A 10 4.99 40.73 -2.17
CA SER A 10 4.73 40.69 -0.74
C SER A 10 4.95 39.26 -0.31
N GLU A 11 6.21 38.91 -0.08
CA GLU A 11 6.60 37.79 0.79
C GLU A 11 6.26 38.11 2.26
N GLU A 12 5.03 38.54 2.50
CA GLU A 12 4.48 38.78 3.82
C GLU A 12 3.20 37.94 3.93
N ASP A 13 3.36 36.82 4.63
CA ASP A 13 2.34 36.07 5.33
C ASP A 13 1.10 35.61 4.54
N VAL A 14 1.35 34.80 3.50
CA VAL A 14 0.30 33.96 2.87
C VAL A 14 -0.43 33.10 3.92
N ASP A 15 0.29 32.65 4.96
CA ASP A 15 -0.26 31.85 6.05
C ASP A 15 -1.18 32.65 6.98
N GLU A 16 -0.87 33.92 7.24
CA GLU A 16 -1.70 34.78 8.10
C GLU A 16 -2.96 35.25 7.34
N ALA A 17 -2.83 35.55 6.05
CA ALA A 17 -3.96 35.82 5.16
C ALA A 17 -4.86 34.58 5.00
N ALA A 18 -4.28 33.39 4.85
CA ALA A 18 -5.04 32.15 4.82
C ALA A 18 -5.76 31.91 6.16
N ALA A 19 -5.09 32.14 7.29
CA ALA A 19 -5.67 31.99 8.62
C ALA A 19 -6.84 32.96 8.86
N GLU A 20 -6.75 34.20 8.39
CA GLU A 20 -7.87 35.16 8.43
C GLU A 20 -9.04 34.68 7.58
N ILE A 21 -8.79 34.25 6.34
CA ILE A 21 -9.83 33.73 5.45
C ILE A 21 -10.50 32.49 6.07
N PHE A 22 -9.71 31.56 6.63
CA PHE A 22 -10.24 30.37 7.29
C PHE A 22 -11.08 30.71 8.52
N LYS A 23 -10.69 31.73 9.28
CA LYS A 23 -11.42 32.20 10.46
C LYS A 23 -12.75 32.85 10.08
N ASP A 24 -12.78 33.61 8.99
CA ASP A 24 -14.00 34.24 8.46
C ASP A 24 -14.96 33.20 7.86
N VAL A 25 -14.44 32.19 7.15
CA VAL A 25 -15.26 31.15 6.50
C VAL A 25 -15.77 30.10 7.50
N LEU A 26 -14.94 29.67 8.46
CA LEU A 26 -15.28 28.57 9.38
C LEU A 26 -15.85 29.05 10.73
N GLY A 27 -15.80 30.35 11.00
CA GLY A 27 -16.15 30.93 12.30
C GLY A 27 -15.19 30.49 13.42
N PHE A 28 -15.30 31.13 14.59
CA PHE A 28 -14.43 30.95 15.78
C PHE A 28 -14.49 29.53 16.44
N LYS A 29 -14.97 28.52 15.71
CA LYS A 29 -15.06 27.12 16.13
C LYS A 29 -14.62 26.17 15.01
N SER A 30 -13.50 26.43 14.33
CA SER A 30 -12.81 25.36 13.62
C SER A 30 -12.08 24.47 14.65
N GLY A 31 -12.86 23.62 15.32
CA GLY A 31 -12.33 22.48 16.06
C GLY A 31 -11.77 21.43 15.09
N TYR A 32 -10.76 21.78 14.29
CA TYR A 32 -9.88 20.78 13.71
C TYR A 32 -9.16 20.16 14.90
N ALA A 33 -9.71 19.05 15.38
CA ALA A 33 -9.14 18.28 16.47
C ALA A 33 -7.76 17.80 16.04
N SER A 34 -6.72 18.46 16.54
CA SER A 34 -5.35 17.98 16.52
C SER A 34 -5.33 16.58 17.16
N GLY A 35 -5.35 15.52 16.34
CA GLY A 35 -5.55 14.15 16.81
C GLY A 35 -6.10 13.15 15.80
N MET A 36 -6.57 13.57 14.61
CA MET A 36 -7.05 12.64 13.57
C MET A 36 -5.97 11.68 13.01
N GLY A 37 -4.71 11.80 13.43
CA GLY A 37 -3.64 10.88 13.06
C GLY A 37 -3.57 9.59 13.89
N HIS A 38 -4.23 9.52 15.05
CA HIS A 38 -4.19 8.34 15.92
C HIS A 38 -5.59 7.72 16.07
N MET A 39 -6.02 7.00 15.04
CA MET A 39 -7.26 6.23 15.07
C MET A 39 -7.01 4.91 15.82
N VAL A 40 -7.24 4.90 17.12
CA VAL A 40 -7.38 3.66 17.89
C VAL A 40 -8.80 3.15 17.65
N ILE A 41 -8.95 2.03 16.94
CA ILE A 41 -10.26 1.38 16.80
C ILE A 41 -10.62 0.81 18.18
N PRO A 42 -11.66 1.34 18.86
CA PRO A 42 -12.01 0.86 20.18
C PRO A 42 -12.59 -0.55 20.11
N GLU A 43 -12.34 -1.34 21.15
CA GLU A 43 -12.94 -2.66 21.31
C GLU A 43 -14.48 -2.56 21.29
N PRO A 44 -15.17 -3.44 20.55
CA PRO A 44 -16.62 -3.38 20.43
C PRO A 44 -17.28 -3.64 21.79
N SER A 45 -18.26 -2.81 22.11
CA SER A 45 -18.98 -2.91 23.38
C SER A 45 -19.78 -4.22 23.50
N PRO A 46 -20.11 -4.69 24.72
CA PRO A 46 -20.87 -5.93 24.91
C PRO A 46 -22.25 -5.94 24.23
N SER A 47 -22.85 -4.77 24.02
CA SER A 47 -24.11 -4.64 23.27
C SER A 47 -23.92 -4.76 21.77
N MET A 48 -22.82 -4.23 21.23
CA MET A 48 -22.44 -4.40 19.81
C MET A 48 -22.15 -5.86 19.48
N LYS A 49 -21.52 -6.60 20.39
CA LYS A 49 -21.23 -8.04 20.20
C LYS A 49 -22.49 -8.90 20.05
N LYS A 50 -23.66 -8.43 20.51
CA LYS A 50 -24.95 -9.11 20.35
C LYS A 50 -25.69 -8.70 19.08
N ASN A 51 -25.20 -7.70 18.36
CA ASN A 51 -25.81 -7.22 17.12
C ASN A 51 -25.62 -8.26 16.01
N LYS A 52 -26.71 -8.63 15.33
CA LYS A 52 -26.69 -9.62 14.22
C LYS A 52 -25.73 -9.22 13.10
N THR A 53 -25.69 -7.93 12.75
CA THR A 53 -24.77 -7.40 11.74
C THR A 53 -23.33 -7.52 12.18
N PHE A 54 -23.04 -7.24 13.46
CA PHE A 54 -21.70 -7.41 14.01
C PHE A 54 -21.24 -8.86 13.96
N MET A 55 -22.09 -9.82 14.35
CA MET A 55 -21.75 -11.24 14.27
C MET A 55 -21.47 -11.70 12.84
N ARG A 56 -22.30 -11.28 11.87
CA ARG A 56 -22.09 -11.58 10.44
C ARG A 56 -20.75 -11.04 9.93
N LEU A 57 -20.45 -9.78 10.25
CA LEU A 57 -19.20 -9.13 9.84
C LEU A 57 -17.97 -9.76 10.51
N ALA A 58 -18.10 -10.18 11.77
CA ALA A 58 -17.03 -10.88 12.47
C ALA A 58 -16.73 -12.23 11.81
N GLU A 59 -17.77 -13.01 11.48
CA GLU A 59 -17.62 -14.28 10.75
C GLU A 59 -17.00 -14.06 9.36
N GLU A 60 -17.50 -13.10 8.60
CA GLU A 60 -16.97 -12.73 7.28
C GLU A 60 -15.51 -12.30 7.35
N ASN A 61 -15.10 -11.57 8.39
CA ASN A 61 -13.71 -11.19 8.62
C ASN A 61 -12.80 -12.38 8.92
N GLU A 62 -13.25 -13.35 9.71
CA GLU A 62 -12.48 -14.57 9.96
C GLU A 62 -12.28 -15.37 8.68
N TRP A 63 -13.33 -15.49 7.85
CA TRP A 63 -13.21 -16.11 6.52
C TRP A 63 -12.24 -15.37 5.62
N ASN A 64 -12.37 -14.04 5.52
CA ASN A 64 -11.48 -13.21 4.71
C ASN A 64 -10.02 -13.32 5.16
N LYS A 65 -9.78 -13.41 6.47
CA LYS A 65 -8.45 -13.61 7.03
C LYS A 65 -7.88 -14.97 6.62
N SER A 66 -8.66 -16.03 6.77
CA SER A 66 -8.26 -17.39 6.34
C SER A 66 -7.92 -17.44 4.85
N ASP A 67 -8.76 -16.84 4.00
CA ASP A 67 -8.52 -16.79 2.56
C ASP A 67 -7.26 -16.00 2.22
N ALA A 68 -7.06 -14.84 2.86
CA ALA A 68 -5.85 -14.04 2.67
C ALA A 68 -4.59 -14.82 3.06
N GLU A 69 -4.60 -15.55 4.18
CA GLU A 69 -3.49 -16.40 4.63
C GLU A 69 -3.23 -17.55 3.66
N MET A 70 -4.28 -18.19 3.13
CA MET A 70 -4.15 -19.22 2.09
C MET A 70 -3.52 -18.66 0.81
N TYR A 71 -4.00 -17.52 0.29
CA TYR A 71 -3.46 -16.92 -0.93
C TYR A 71 -2.01 -16.47 -0.75
N LYS A 72 -1.69 -15.88 0.40
CA LYS A 72 -0.31 -15.53 0.75
C LYS A 72 0.60 -16.76 0.69
N SER A 73 0.21 -17.85 1.33
CA SER A 73 0.98 -19.10 1.33
C SER A 73 1.18 -19.67 -0.08
N LYS A 74 0.14 -19.62 -0.93
CA LYS A 74 0.23 -20.05 -2.33
C LYS A 74 1.21 -19.19 -3.14
N ILE A 75 1.17 -17.87 -2.96
CA ILE A 75 2.09 -16.95 -3.65
C ILE A 75 3.53 -17.19 -3.18
N GLU A 76 3.75 -17.37 -1.88
CA GLU A 76 5.06 -17.71 -1.32
C GLU A 76 5.62 -19.01 -1.92
N GLN A 77 4.79 -20.06 -2.02
CA GLN A 77 5.17 -21.30 -2.67
C GLN A 77 5.50 -21.09 -4.16
N MET A 78 4.66 -20.38 -4.90
CA MET A 78 4.90 -20.09 -6.32
C MET A 78 6.22 -19.33 -6.54
N MET A 79 6.55 -18.37 -5.67
CA MET A 79 7.82 -17.65 -5.73
C MET A 79 9.01 -18.60 -5.50
N ALA A 80 8.89 -19.53 -4.55
CA ALA A 80 9.92 -20.54 -4.32
C ALA A 80 10.09 -21.46 -5.54
N ASP A 81 8.98 -21.95 -6.11
CA ASP A 81 9.00 -22.82 -7.29
C ASP A 81 9.63 -22.12 -8.51
N ILE A 82 9.37 -20.82 -8.71
CA ILE A 82 10.00 -20.02 -9.78
C ILE A 82 11.51 -19.91 -9.57
N VAL A 83 11.97 -19.74 -8.33
CA VAL A 83 13.41 -19.69 -8.03
C VAL A 83 14.07 -21.03 -8.34
N ASP A 84 13.45 -22.14 -7.96
CA ASP A 84 13.95 -23.48 -8.28
C ASP A 84 13.95 -23.74 -9.80
N MET A 85 12.90 -23.33 -10.51
CA MET A 85 12.81 -23.43 -11.96
C MET A 85 13.93 -22.66 -12.66
N LYS A 86 14.23 -21.43 -12.22
CA LYS A 86 15.36 -20.64 -12.74
C LYS A 86 16.69 -21.35 -12.52
N ARG A 87 16.95 -21.88 -11.31
CA ARG A 87 18.17 -22.65 -11.03
C ARG A 87 18.31 -23.84 -11.98
N ASN A 88 17.23 -24.60 -12.17
CA ASN A 88 17.24 -25.75 -13.05
C ASN A 88 17.57 -25.36 -14.49
N PHE A 89 16.99 -24.26 -15.00
CA PHE A 89 17.33 -23.77 -16.34
C PHE A 89 18.79 -23.35 -16.47
N ASP A 90 19.34 -22.65 -15.48
CA ASP A 90 20.76 -22.26 -15.49
C ASP A 90 21.69 -23.49 -15.50
N GLU A 91 21.30 -24.55 -14.79
CA GLU A 91 22.04 -25.83 -14.79
C GLU A 91 21.95 -26.53 -16.15
N TYR A 92 20.75 -26.61 -16.74
CA TYR A 92 20.57 -27.17 -18.08
C TYR A 92 21.38 -26.42 -19.14
N GLU A 93 21.41 -25.09 -19.08
CA GLU A 93 22.19 -24.26 -19.99
C GLU A 93 23.70 -24.56 -19.88
N LYS A 94 24.23 -24.68 -18.66
CA LYS A 94 25.64 -25.06 -18.43
C LYS A 94 25.97 -26.42 -19.02
N VAL A 95 25.11 -27.42 -18.81
CA VAL A 95 25.30 -28.77 -19.37
C VAL A 95 25.29 -28.75 -20.89
N MET A 96 24.32 -28.06 -21.50
CA MET A 96 24.22 -27.92 -22.95
C MET A 96 25.44 -27.21 -23.55
N ASN A 97 25.90 -26.13 -22.91
CA ASN A 97 27.10 -25.41 -23.32
C ASN A 97 28.34 -26.31 -23.23
N PHE A 98 28.48 -27.10 -22.16
CA PHE A 98 29.59 -28.04 -22.00
C PHE A 98 29.56 -29.17 -23.04
N GLN A 99 28.40 -29.77 -23.31
CA GLN A 99 28.23 -30.80 -24.33
C GLN A 99 28.52 -30.27 -25.74
N CYS A 100 28.06 -29.05 -26.05
CA CYS A 100 28.34 -28.41 -27.33
C CYS A 100 29.85 -28.14 -27.50
N PHE A 101 30.52 -27.68 -26.43
CA PHE A 101 31.97 -27.49 -26.40
C PHE A 101 32.71 -28.81 -26.64
N VAL A 102 32.40 -29.87 -25.88
CA VAL A 102 33.04 -31.18 -26.07
C VAL A 102 32.80 -31.72 -27.49
N SER A 103 31.58 -31.67 -28.02
CA SER A 103 31.29 -32.13 -29.39
C SER A 103 32.05 -31.35 -30.47
N LYS A 104 32.32 -30.06 -30.25
CA LYS A 104 33.03 -29.19 -31.21
C LYS A 104 34.55 -29.38 -31.17
N TYR A 105 35.12 -29.77 -30.02
CA TYR A 105 36.57 -29.89 -29.82
C TYR A 105 37.07 -31.33 -29.72
N TRP A 106 36.19 -32.33 -29.57
CA TRP A 106 36.55 -33.76 -29.47
C TRP A 106 36.00 -34.64 -30.59
N ARG A 107 35.35 -34.08 -31.62
CA ARG A 107 35.18 -34.79 -32.90
C ARG A 107 36.50 -34.76 -33.68
N CYS A 108 37.41 -35.68 -33.35
CA CYS A 108 38.43 -36.19 -34.24
C CYS A 108 38.03 -37.58 -34.72
#